data_AF-A0A379AKW1-F1
#
_entry.id   AF-A0A379AKW1-F1
#
_cell.length_a   1.000
_cell.length_b   1.000
_cell.length_c   1.000
_cell.angle_alpha   90.00
_cell.angle_beta   90.00
_cell.angle_gamma   90.00
#
_symmetry.space_group_name_H-M   'P 1'
#
loop_
_entity.id
_entity.type
_entity.pdbx_description
1 polymer ?
#
loop_
_entity_poly.entity_id
_entity_poly.type
_entity_poly.pdbx_seq_one_letter_code
_entity_poly.pdbx_strand_id
1 'polypeptide(L)' 'MIISAASDYRAAAQRILPPFLFHYLDGGAYAEHTLRRNVEDLSDVALAPAHSEKYVGTES' A
#
# COMPACT_ATOMS: atom_id res chain seq x y z
N MET A 1 10.28 -5.61 14.00
CA MET A 1 10.05 -5.04 12.66
C MET A 1 9.61 -3.61 12.87
N ILE A 2 10.33 -2.64 12.32
CA ILE A 2 9.85 -1.25 12.29
C ILE A 2 8.89 -1.18 11.11
N ILE A 3 7.70 -0.63 11.35
CA ILE A 3 6.72 -0.38 10.28
C ILE A 3 7.06 0.96 9.66
N SER A 4 7.31 0.96 8.35
CA SER A 4 7.72 2.13 7.58
C SER A 4 6.81 2.41 6.37
N ALA A 5 6.09 1.39 5.91
CA ALA A 5 5.12 1.47 4.84
C ALA A 5 3.87 0.64 5.17
N ALA A 6 2.75 0.97 4.51
CA ALA A 6 1.50 0.22 4.66
C ALA A 6 1.67 -1.27 4.33
N SER A 7 2.54 -1.61 3.37
CA SER A 7 2.86 -2.99 2.98
C SER A 7 3.46 -3.82 4.12
N ASP A 8 4.16 -3.21 5.07
CA ASP A 8 4.79 -3.91 6.20
C ASP A 8 3.73 -4.53 7.12
N TYR A 9 2.55 -3.91 7.20
CA TYR A 9 1.43 -4.45 7.97
C TYR A 9 0.94 -5.79 7.43
N ARG A 10 1.05 -6.05 6.12
CA ARG A 10 0.65 -7.34 5.55
C ARG A 10 1.49 -8.49 6.11
N ALA A 11 2.81 -8.31 6.16
CA ALA A 11 3.73 -9.30 6.72
C ALA A 11 3.55 -9.45 8.24
N ALA A 12 3.26 -8.35 8.95
CA ALA A 12 2.89 -8.41 10.37
C ALA A 12 1.58 -9.18 10.59
N ALA A 13 0.55 -8.91 9.79
CA ALA A 13 -0.75 -9.57 9.86
C ALA A 13 -0.65 -11.08 9.59
N GLN A 14 0.13 -11.48 8.58
CA GLN A 14 0.36 -12.89 8.25
C GLN A 14 0.97 -13.69 9.42
N ARG A 15 1.75 -13.03 10.29
CA ARG A 15 2.40 -13.68 11.45
C ARG A 15 1.49 -13.83 12.67
N ILE A 16 0.47 -12.99 12.80
CA ILE A 16 -0.36 -12.90 14.02
C ILE A 16 -1.79 -13.41 13.82
N LEU A 17 -2.30 -13.38 12.59
CA LEU A 17 -3.66 -13.83 12.29
C LEU A 17 -3.71 -15.35 12.07
N PRO A 18 -4.79 -16.03 12.50
CA PRO A 18 -5.07 -17.39 12.06
C PRO A 18 -5.12 -17.47 10.53
N PRO A 19 -4.67 -18.58 9.90
CA PRO A 19 -4.57 -18.67 8.44
C PRO A 19 -5.87 -18.34 7.70
N PHE A 20 -7.02 -18.84 8.17
CA PHE A 20 -8.30 -18.57 7.53
C PHE A 20 -8.65 -17.07 7.51
N LEU A 21 -8.35 -16.36 8.59
CA LEU A 21 -8.68 -14.95 8.74
C LEU A 21 -7.73 -14.07 7.93
N PHE A 22 -6.45 -14.45 7.86
CA PHE A 22 -5.50 -13.77 6.96
C PHE A 22 -5.96 -13.87 5.52
N HIS A 23 -6.28 -15.07 5.03
CA HIS A 23 -6.74 -15.26 3.64
C HIS A 23 -8.08 -14.57 3.36
N TYR A 24 -8.99 -14.51 4.34
CA TYR A 24 -10.25 -13.80 4.19
C TYR A 24 -10.07 -12.29 3.98
N LEU A 25 -9.09 -11.69 4.66
CA LEU A 25 -8.81 -10.26 4.57
C LEU A 25 -7.90 -9.90 3.38
N ASP A 26 -6.95 -10.77 3.05
CA ASP A 26 -5.91 -10.52 2.05
C ASP A 26 -6.32 -10.91 0.63
N GLY A 27 -7.24 -11.87 0.49
CA GLY A 27 -7.66 -12.42 -0.80
C GLY A 27 -8.68 -11.58 -1.56
N GLY A 28 -8.76 -11.82 -2.87
CA GLY A 28 -9.74 -11.24 -3.78
C GLY A 28 -10.75 -12.25 -4.33
N ALA A 29 -11.66 -11.79 -5.18
CA ALA A 29 -12.64 -12.66 -5.81
C ALA A 29 -12.00 -13.51 -6.94
N TYR A 30 -12.32 -14.81 -6.97
CA TYR A 30 -11.90 -15.77 -8.00
C TYR A 30 -10.39 -15.70 -8.30
N ALA A 31 -10.00 -15.38 -9.54
CA ALA A 31 -8.60 -15.24 -9.97
C ALA A 31 -7.99 -13.88 -9.62
N GLU A 32 -8.65 -13.07 -8.78
CA GLU A 32 -8.13 -11.83 -8.20
C GLU A 32 -7.74 -10.75 -9.23
N HIS A 33 -8.25 -10.84 -10.45
CA HIS A 33 -7.93 -9.91 -11.53
C HIS A 33 -8.19 -8.44 -11.15
N THR A 34 -9.33 -8.17 -10.50
CA THR A 34 -9.68 -6.82 -10.06
C THR A 34 -8.77 -6.33 -8.93
N LEU A 35 -8.45 -7.21 -7.97
CA LEU A 35 -7.55 -6.87 -6.87
C LEU A 35 -6.18 -6.45 -7.40
N ARG A 36 -5.62 -7.22 -8.34
CA ARG A 36 -4.35 -6.90 -8.98
C ARG A 36 -4.40 -5.58 -9.76
N ARG A 37 -5.44 -5.37 -10.58
CA ARG A 37 -5.60 -4.11 -11.33
C ARG A 37 -5.73 -2.88 -10.42
N ASN A 38 -6.42 -2.97 -9.29
CA ASN A 38 -6.54 -1.83 -8.37
C ASN A 38 -5.17 -1.31 -7.89
N VAL A 39 -4.20 -2.20 -7.70
CA VAL A 39 -2.85 -1.84 -7.27
C VAL A 39 -2.01 -1.35 -8.45
N GLU A 40 -2.04 -2.09 -9.57
CA GLU A 40 -1.30 -1.74 -10.79
C GLU A 40 -1.73 -0.36 -11.32
N ASP A 41 -3.04 -0.16 -11.52
CA ASP A 41 -3.60 1.06 -12.10
C ASP A 41 -3.25 2.29 -11.25
N LEU A 42 -3.27 2.18 -9.91
CA LEU A 42 -2.89 3.29 -9.02
C LEU A 42 -1.38 3.59 -9.08
N SER A 43 -0.55 2.55 -9.22
CA SER A 43 0.90 2.69 -9.30
C SER A 43 1.34 3.37 -10.60
N ASP A 44 0.54 3.24 -11.66
CA ASP A 44 0.78 3.86 -12.97
C ASP A 44 0.33 5.32 -13.04
N VAL A 45 -0.37 5.84 -12.03
CA VAL A 45 -0.77 7.26 -11.98
C VAL A 45 0.42 8.14 -11.64
N ALA A 46 0.91 8.87 -12.64
CA ALA A 46 1.96 9.88 -12.44
C ALA A 46 1.42 11.09 -11.68
N LEU A 47 2.14 11.49 -10.62
CA LEU A 47 1.88 12.74 -9.91
C LEU A 47 2.57 13.90 -10.62
N ALA A 48 1.79 14.88 -11.07
CA ALA A 48 2.30 16.16 -11.56
C ALA A 48 2.14 17.22 -10.45
N PRO A 49 3.21 17.54 -9.70
CA PRO A 49 3.11 18.53 -8.62
C PRO A 49 2.83 19.92 -9.19
N ALA A 50 1.69 20.51 -8.84
CA ALA A 50 1.26 21.80 -9.36
C ALA A 50 2.09 23.00 -8.83
N HIS A 51 2.85 22.83 -7.73
CA HIS A 51 3.68 23.90 -7.17
C HIS A 51 4.69 23.33 -6.15
N SER A 52 5.94 23.09 -6.54
CA SER A 52 6.98 22.55 -5.66
C SER A 52 7.90 23.61 -5.04
N GLU A 53 7.53 24.89 -5.06
CA GLU A 53 8.42 26.00 -4.65
C GLU A 53 8.19 26.52 -3.23
N LYS A 54 7.17 26.02 -2.51
CA LYS A 54 6.76 26.59 -1.21
C LYS A 54 7.24 25.83 0.03
N TYR A 55 8.06 24.80 -0.13
CA TYR A 55 8.58 24.01 0.99
C TYR A 55 10.11 23.84 0.93
N VAL A 56 10.84 24.87 0.50
CA VAL A 56 12.24 25.02 0.92
C VAL A 56 12.20 25.70 2.27
N GLY A 57 12.27 24.89 3.33
CA GLY A 57 12.36 25.36 4.69
C GLY A 57 13.52 26.35 4.83
N THR A 58 13.19 27.51 5.37
CA THR A 58 14.09 28.36 6.13
C THR A 58 14.73 27.50 7.23
N GLU A 59 15.91 26.95 6.97
CA GLU A 59 16.81 26.54 8.04
C GLU A 59 17.54 27.78 8.58
N SER A 60 17.66 27.80 9.90
CA SER A 60 18.13 28.88 10.77
C SER A 60 19.61 29.23 10.60
#